data_AF-A0A1Q9WGC6-F1
#
_entry.id   AF-A0A1Q9WGC6-F1
#
_cell.length_a   1.000
_cell.length_b   1.000
_cell.length_c   1.000
_cell.angle_alpha   90.00
_cell.angle_beta   90.00
_cell.angle_gamma   90.00
#
_symmetry.space_group_name_H-M   'P 1'
#
loop_
_entity.id
_entity.type
_entity.pdbx_description
1 polymer ?
#
loop_
_entity_poly.entity_id
_entity_poly.type
_entity_poly.pdbx_seq_one_letter_code
_entity_poly.pdbx_strand_id
1 'polypeptide(L)' 'MQITVKFTDVYDGQEYPRTETFDVPAPTGDLDEWADEHLRPRTGSNVGADESGYFAEIATCSADPGLVGREFSWDV' A
#
# COMPACT_ATOMS: atom_id res chain seq x y z
N MET A 1 -2.84 -4.12 -14.64
CA MET A 1 -3.02 -5.32 -13.80
C MET A 1 -3.90 -4.91 -12.64
N GLN A 2 -5.00 -5.62 -12.41
CA GLN A 2 -5.89 -5.31 -11.31
C GLN A 2 -5.40 -6.01 -10.04
N ILE A 3 -5.21 -5.23 -8.97
CA ILE A 3 -4.81 -5.72 -7.65
C ILE A 3 -5.79 -5.24 -6.59
N THR A 4 -5.91 -6.00 -5.51
CA THR A 4 -6.56 -5.57 -4.28
C THR A 4 -5.51 -5.41 -3.20
N VAL A 5 -5.47 -4.23 -2.59
CA VAL A 5 -4.51 -3.88 -1.53
C VAL A 5 -5.27 -3.48 -0.29
N LYS A 6 -4.82 -3.98 0.86
CA LYS A 6 -5.25 -3.53 2.17
C LYS A 6 -4.25 -2.49 2.66
N PHE A 7 -4.66 -1.23 2.67
CA PHE A 7 -3.91 -0.15 3.28
C PHE A 7 -4.27 -0.05 4.76
N THR A 8 -3.28 0.17 5.60
CA THR A 8 -3.46 0.47 7.02
C THR A 8 -2.70 1.75 7.31
N ASP A 9 -3.43 2.86 7.35
CA ASP A 9 -2.84 4.14 7.79
C ASP A 9 -2.91 4.20 9.32
N VAL A 10 -1.83 4.56 9.99
CA VAL A 10 -1.77 4.75 11.44
C VAL A 10 -1.58 6.23 11.72
N TYR A 11 -2.43 6.83 12.54
CA TYR A 11 -2.31 8.21 12.99
C TYR A 11 -2.46 8.26 14.51
N ASP A 12 -1.48 8.83 15.21
CA ASP A 12 -1.49 8.99 16.68
C ASP A 12 -1.80 7.67 17.42
N GLY A 13 -1.25 6.57 16.91
CA GLY A 13 -1.45 5.21 17.44
C GLY A 13 -2.79 4.54 17.08
N GLN A 14 -3.65 5.19 16.29
CA GLN A 14 -4.90 4.60 15.82
C GLN A 14 -4.78 4.11 14.36
N GLU A 15 -5.16 2.86 14.13
CA GLU A 15 -5.15 2.22 12.81
C GLU A 15 -6.46 2.48 12.03
N TYR A 16 -6.31 2.79 10.74
CA TYR A 16 -7.39 3.04 9.79
C TYR A 16 -7.23 2.11 8.59
N PRO A 17 -7.66 0.84 8.72
CA PRO A 17 -7.58 -0.12 7.63
C PRO A 17 -8.63 0.18 6.54
N ARG A 18 -8.22 0.08 5.29
CA ARG A 18 -9.08 0.15 4.11
C ARG A 18 -8.62 -0.82 3.04
N THR A 19 -9.57 -1.38 2.30
CA THR A 19 -9.27 -2.27 1.19
C THR A 19 -9.70 -1.60 -0.10
N GLU A 20 -8.78 -1.49 -1.05
CA GLU A 20 -9.03 -0.87 -2.34
C GLU A 20 -8.62 -1.81 -3.47
N THR A 21 -9.39 -1.79 -4.56
CA THR A 21 -9.08 -2.53 -5.79
C THR A 21 -8.88 -1.53 -6.92
N PHE A 22 -7.77 -1.64 -7.63
CA PHE A 22 -7.40 -0.70 -8.68
C PHE A 22 -6.40 -1.31 -9.66
N ASP A 23 -6.24 -0.62 -10.79
CA ASP A 23 -5.27 -0.98 -11.82
C ASP A 23 -3.91 -0.33 -11.61
N VAL A 24 -2.87 -1.14 -11.77
CA VAL A 24 -1.45 -0.74 -11.72
C VAL A 24 -0.67 -1.42 -12.85
N PRO A 25 0.46 -0.86 -13.30
CA PRO A 25 1.39 -1.61 -14.13
C PRO A 25 1.98 -2.79 -13.34
N ALA A 26 2.39 -3.84 -14.05
CA ALA A 26 3.15 -4.92 -13.42
C ALA A 26 4.51 -4.37 -12.94
N PRO A 27 5.01 -4.77 -11.76
CA PRO A 27 6.31 -4.33 -11.28
C PRO A 27 7.42 -4.83 -12.22
N THR A 28 8.24 -3.91 -12.71
CA THR A 28 9.40 -4.22 -13.54
C THR A 28 10.66 -3.70 -12.86
N GLY A 29 11.34 -4.56 -12.10
CA GLY A 29 12.56 -4.19 -11.38
C GLY A 29 12.34 -4.19 -9.88
N ASP A 30 12.72 -3.09 -9.23
CA ASP A 30 12.67 -2.97 -7.77
C ASP A 30 11.22 -2.81 -7.29
N LEU A 31 10.82 -3.67 -6.37
CA LEU A 31 9.43 -3.74 -5.92
C LEU A 31 9.10 -2.61 -4.95
N ASP A 32 10.07 -2.16 -4.15
CA ASP A 32 9.90 -1.03 -3.23
C ASP A 32 9.75 0.29 -4.01
N GLU A 33 10.54 0.48 -5.07
CA GLU A 33 10.37 1.65 -5.97
C GLU A 33 8.98 1.65 -6.61
N TRP A 34 8.55 0.51 -7.16
CA TRP A 34 7.21 0.36 -7.73
C TRP A 34 6.10 0.64 -6.70
N ALA A 35 6.28 0.19 -5.46
CA ALA A 35 5.32 0.41 -4.39
C ALA A 35 5.28 1.88 -3.95
N ASP A 36 6.42 2.58 -3.92
CA ASP A 36 6.51 4.02 -3.66
C ASP A 36 5.77 4.84 -4.74
N GLU A 37 5.85 4.43 -6.02
CA GLU A 37 5.18 5.13 -7.11
C GLU A 37 3.68 4.85 -7.22
N HIS A 38 3.22 3.66 -6.86
CA HIS A 38 1.85 3.22 -7.14
C HIS A 38 0.97 2.95 -5.90
N LEU A 39 1.56 2.59 -4.77
CA LEU A 39 0.85 2.28 -3.53
C LEU A 39 0.93 3.43 -2.52
N ARG A 40 2.13 3.97 -2.26
CA ARG A 40 2.33 5.07 -1.30
C ARG A 40 1.47 6.31 -1.57
N PRO A 41 1.22 6.77 -2.80
CA PRO A 41 0.40 7.96 -3.03
C PRO A 41 -1.07 7.74 -2.64
N ARG A 42 -1.47 6.49 -2.40
CA ARG A 42 -2.82 6.13 -1.96
C ARG A 42 -2.94 6.13 -0.44
N THR A 43 -1.84 6.04 0.31
CA THR A 43 -1.82 6.16 1.79
C THR A 43 -1.82 7.64 2.21
N GLY A 44 -1.88 7.95 3.51
CA GLY A 44 -1.63 9.32 3.97
C GLY A 44 -2.75 10.33 3.68
N SER A 45 -4.00 9.94 3.91
CA SER A 45 -5.15 10.85 3.77
C SER A 45 -5.28 11.90 4.88
N ASN A 46 -4.52 11.80 5.99
CA ASN A 46 -4.60 12.74 7.11
C ASN A 46 -3.25 13.43 7.37
N VAL A 47 -3.10 14.66 6.88
CA VAL A 47 -1.86 15.45 6.91
C VAL A 47 -1.60 16.15 8.27
N GLY A 48 -2.43 15.88 9.29
CA GLY A 48 -2.41 16.61 10.57
C GLY A 48 -2.03 15.78 11.80
N ALA A 49 -1.59 14.53 11.64
CA ALA A 49 -1.17 13.68 12.74
C ALA A 49 0.28 13.97 13.18
N ASP A 50 0.57 13.89 14.47
CA ASP A 50 1.93 14.08 15.01
C ASP A 50 2.82 12.85 14.75
N GLU A 51 2.23 11.65 14.82
CA GLU A 51 2.86 10.38 14.45
C GLU A 51 2.05 9.70 13.34
N SER A 52 2.72 9.25 12.28
CA SER A 52 2.03 8.47 11.24
C SER A 52 2.87 7.37 10.63
N GLY A 53 2.22 6.24 10.37
CA GLY A 53 2.81 5.08 9.71
C GLY A 53 1.88 4.56 8.63
N TYR A 54 2.42 4.19 7.47
CA TYR A 54 1.64 3.79 6.32
C TYR A 54 2.00 2.37 5.90
N PHE A 55 1.03 1.48 5.90
CA PHE A 55 1.22 0.08 5.54
C PHE A 55 0.33 -0.29 4.36
N ALA A 56 0.83 -1.15 3.47
CA ALA A 56 0.07 -1.69 2.35
C ALA A 56 0.37 -3.17 2.16
N GLU A 57 -0.66 -4.01 2.20
CA GLU A 57 -0.57 -5.45 1.93
C GLU A 57 -1.34 -5.80 0.66
N ILE A 58 -0.68 -6.49 -0.29
CA ILE A 58 -1.35 -6.99 -1.49
C ILE A 58 -2.19 -8.22 -1.13
N ALA A 59 -3.51 -8.05 -1.06
CA ALA A 59 -4.45 -9.10 -0.73
C ALA A 59 -4.78 -10.02 -1.92
N THR A 60 -4.91 -9.46 -3.13
CA THR A 60 -5.11 -10.26 -4.35
C THR A 60 -4.42 -9.65 -5.56
N CYS A 61 -3.88 -10.53 -6.42
CA CYS A 61 -3.31 -10.18 -7.71
C CYS A 61 -3.40 -11.40 -8.64
N SER A 62 -4.35 -11.41 -9.56
CA SER A 62 -4.58 -12.58 -10.44
C SER A 62 -3.53 -12.73 -11.53
N ALA A 63 -2.89 -11.64 -11.95
CA ALA A 63 -1.89 -11.67 -13.01
C ALA A 63 -0.49 -12.04 -12.49
N ASP A 64 -0.21 -11.78 -11.21
CA ASP A 64 1.02 -12.22 -10.55
C ASP A 64 0.75 -12.66 -9.10
N PRO A 65 0.49 -13.96 -8.87
CA PRO A 65 0.19 -14.48 -7.54
C PRO A 65 1.39 -14.41 -6.57
N GLY A 66 2.61 -14.19 -7.05
CA GLY A 66 3.81 -14.04 -6.22
C GLY A 66 3.83 -12.73 -5.42
N LEU A 67 3.01 -11.77 -5.83
CA LEU A 67 2.82 -10.50 -5.12
C LEU A 67 1.85 -10.60 -3.94
N VAL A 68 1.00 -11.63 -3.90
CA VAL A 68 0.00 -11.79 -2.84
C VAL A 68 0.68 -12.05 -1.49
N GLY A 69 0.28 -11.30 -0.47
CA GLY A 69 0.90 -11.33 0.86
C GLY A 69 2.19 -10.52 0.97
N ARG A 70 2.52 -9.68 -0.01
CA ARG A 70 3.59 -8.68 0.14
C ARG A 70 3.07 -7.46 0.87
N GLU A 71 3.84 -7.07 1.89
CA GLU A 71 3.59 -5.93 2.74
C GLU A 71 4.67 -4.88 2.52
N PHE A 72 4.26 -3.62 2.44
CA PHE A 72 5.11 -2.45 2.32
C PHE A 72 4.81 -1.50 3.46
N SER A 73 5.83 -0.85 3.97
CA SER A 73 5.71 0.11 5.06
C SER A 73 6.49 1.38 4.72
N TRP A 74 5.86 2.53 4.91
CA TRP A 74 6.50 3.84 4.82
C TRP A 74 6.33 4.55 6.16
N ASP A 75 7.47 4.94 6.73
CA ASP A 75 7.56 5.76 7.94
C ASP A 75 7.78 7.22 7.50
N VAL A 76 7.19 8.19 8.20
CA VAL A 76 7.43 9.63 7.96
C VAL A 76 8.08 10.32 9.14
#